data_AF-A0A926P475-F1
#
_entry.id   AF-A0A926P475-F1
#
_cell.length_a   1.000
_cell.length_b   1.000
_cell.length_c   1.000
_cell.angle_alpha   90.00
_cell.angle_beta   90.00
_cell.angle_gamma   90.00
#
_symmetry.space_group_name_H-M   'P 1'
#
loop_
_entity.id
_entity.type
_entity.pdbx_description
1 polymer ?
#
loop_
_entity_poly.entity_id
_entity_poly.type
_entity_poly.pdbx_seq_one_letter_code
_entity_poly.pdbx_strand_id
1 'polypeptide(L)'
;MDQEKTAFHAGEIAVQERAHGSGADWRRAVSRVFRDAMPDQHRAFFESLPVLFLGLLDKKGRVWATPVLGAPGFVRSPDARTLSVEAVPALSDELALDLADGAKAGVLGLESHTRRRNRLNGTIAETRTDGFDIVAGQSFGNCPQYIQARVFDWRGGRDEPVEVTHLSGLTDEARMLVERADTFFIASRAPELTDDPRDGVDISHRGGRPGFLGVTGHGALSFPDFKGNRFFNTLGNIEADGRVGLFVPDFETGEALFVTGRAAIDWSSDRSEGFAGARRIVDVMPEEILHARNVFPVKGLLLESWPALEATGTWAEARKRSR
;
A
#
# COMPACT_ATOMS: atom_id res chain seq x y z
N MET A 1 -32.36 -18.31 9.39
CA MET A 1 -31.16 -18.17 10.24
C MET A 1 -30.19 -17.37 9.41
N ASP A 2 -30.19 -16.05 9.62
CA ASP A 2 -29.41 -15.10 8.84
C ASP A 2 -27.93 -15.48 8.92
N GLN A 3 -27.30 -15.81 7.80
CA GLN A 3 -25.85 -15.82 7.73
C GLN A 3 -25.41 -14.35 7.86
N GLU A 4 -25.08 -13.92 9.09
CA GLU A 4 -24.46 -12.61 9.34
C GLU A 4 -23.28 -12.46 8.36
N LYS A 5 -23.42 -11.52 7.41
CA LYS A 5 -22.36 -11.23 6.43
C LYS A 5 -21.11 -10.77 7.18
N THR A 6 -20.07 -11.59 7.16
CA THR A 6 -18.72 -11.26 7.64
C THR A 6 -18.20 -9.98 7.00
N ALA A 7 -17.54 -9.10 7.77
CA ALA A 7 -16.92 -7.87 7.28
C ALA A 7 -15.64 -8.11 6.45
N PHE A 8 -15.15 -9.34 6.44
CA PHE A 8 -14.00 -9.79 5.66
C PHE A 8 -14.46 -10.56 4.42
N HIS A 9 -13.73 -10.43 3.32
CA HIS A 9 -13.94 -11.24 2.12
C HIS A 9 -13.31 -12.63 2.27
N ALA A 10 -13.62 -13.55 1.34
CA ALA A 10 -13.24 -14.96 1.45
C ALA A 10 -11.72 -15.19 1.54
N GLY A 11 -10.91 -14.41 0.80
CA GLY A 11 -9.46 -14.52 0.83
C GLY A 11 -8.85 -14.14 2.17
N GLU A 12 -9.33 -13.04 2.79
CA GLU A 12 -8.91 -12.66 4.14
C GLU A 12 -9.24 -13.76 5.14
N ILE A 13 -10.44 -14.34 5.07
CA ILE A 13 -10.85 -15.44 5.96
C ILE A 13 -9.90 -16.62 5.78
N ALA A 14 -9.62 -17.04 4.55
CA ALA A 14 -8.70 -18.15 4.27
C ALA A 14 -7.30 -17.92 4.88
N VAL A 15 -6.73 -16.71 4.69
CA VAL A 15 -5.43 -16.33 5.27
C VAL A 15 -5.49 -16.31 6.80
N GLN A 16 -6.59 -15.81 7.38
CA GLN A 16 -6.79 -15.78 8.84
C GLN A 16 -6.85 -17.20 9.43
N GLU A 17 -7.59 -18.13 8.79
CA GLU A 17 -7.67 -19.52 9.26
C GLU A 17 -6.34 -20.22 9.16
N ARG A 18 -5.61 -19.99 8.06
CA ARG A 18 -4.27 -20.54 7.89
C ARG A 18 -3.29 -20.00 8.92
N ALA A 19 -3.39 -18.72 9.28
CA ALA A 19 -2.48 -18.07 10.23
C ALA A 19 -2.82 -18.34 11.70
N HIS A 20 -4.08 -18.57 12.05
CA HIS A 20 -4.56 -18.57 13.44
C HIS A 20 -5.50 -19.73 13.82
N GLY A 21 -5.81 -20.64 12.89
CA GLY A 21 -6.81 -21.69 13.05
C GLY A 21 -8.24 -21.20 12.77
N SER A 22 -9.12 -22.14 12.43
CA SER A 22 -10.55 -21.88 12.16
C SER A 22 -11.35 -21.59 13.45
N GLY A 23 -12.48 -20.90 13.32
CA GLY A 23 -13.44 -20.72 14.43
C GLY A 23 -13.12 -19.63 15.45
N ALA A 24 -12.30 -18.64 15.08
CA ALA A 24 -11.79 -17.68 16.03
C ALA A 24 -12.75 -16.49 16.29
N ASP A 25 -13.29 -16.41 17.51
CA ASP A 25 -14.22 -15.36 17.99
C ASP A 25 -13.69 -13.91 17.84
N TRP A 26 -12.37 -13.74 17.68
CA TRP A 26 -11.75 -12.42 17.56
C TRP A 26 -12.13 -11.67 16.29
N ARG A 27 -12.57 -12.35 15.21
CA ARG A 27 -12.98 -11.70 13.94
C ARG A 27 -14.06 -10.65 14.15
N ARG A 28 -15.06 -10.98 14.99
CA ARG A 28 -16.16 -10.06 15.32
C ARG A 28 -15.69 -8.87 16.14
N ALA A 29 -14.69 -9.07 16.98
CA ALA A 29 -14.12 -7.98 17.77
C ALA A 29 -13.35 -6.99 16.88
N VAL A 30 -12.56 -7.51 15.94
CA VAL A 30 -11.74 -6.66 15.08
C VAL A 30 -12.51 -6.02 13.93
N SER A 31 -13.61 -6.61 13.46
CA SER A 31 -14.39 -6.06 12.34
C SER A 31 -15.11 -4.75 12.67
N ARG A 32 -15.31 -4.44 13.96
CA ARG A 32 -15.95 -3.20 14.42
C ARG A 32 -15.22 -1.92 14.02
N VAL A 33 -13.98 -2.04 13.54
CA VAL A 33 -13.22 -0.89 13.05
C VAL A 33 -13.62 -0.45 11.65
N PHE A 34 -14.22 -1.35 10.85
CA PHE A 34 -14.67 -1.02 9.50
C PHE A 34 -15.98 -0.24 9.59
N ARG A 35 -16.03 0.89 8.89
CA ARG A 35 -17.19 1.78 8.83
C ARG A 35 -17.44 2.18 7.39
N ASP A 36 -18.70 2.29 7.01
CA ASP A 36 -19.09 2.84 5.70
C ASP A 36 -19.06 4.38 5.68
N ALA A 37 -18.62 5.00 6.77
CA ALA A 37 -18.44 6.43 6.92
C ALA A 37 -17.17 6.73 7.73
N MET A 38 -16.51 7.83 7.37
CA MET A 38 -15.36 8.41 8.06
C MET A 38 -15.83 9.16 9.31
N PRO A 39 -15.37 8.79 10.52
CA PRO A 39 -15.50 9.65 11.69
C PRO A 39 -14.85 11.03 11.45
N ASP A 40 -15.29 12.08 12.13
CA ASP A 40 -14.73 13.44 11.96
C ASP A 40 -13.21 13.49 12.14
N GLN A 41 -12.67 12.67 13.05
CA GLN A 41 -11.22 12.56 13.24
C GLN A 41 -10.50 11.99 12.00
N HIS A 42 -11.13 11.09 11.23
CA HIS A 42 -10.59 10.58 9.97
C HIS A 42 -10.69 11.63 8.87
N ARG A 43 -11.81 12.35 8.79
CA ARG A 43 -12.05 13.42 7.82
C ARG A 43 -10.99 14.51 7.97
N ALA A 44 -10.87 15.08 9.17
CA ALA A 44 -9.88 16.11 9.48
C ALA A 44 -8.43 15.63 9.23
N PHE A 45 -8.17 14.32 9.41
CA PHE A 45 -6.87 13.74 9.10
C PHE A 45 -6.59 13.70 7.59
N PHE A 46 -7.53 13.21 6.77
CA PHE A 46 -7.30 13.17 5.33
C PHE A 46 -7.14 14.58 4.76
N GLU A 47 -7.92 15.56 5.24
CA GLU A 47 -7.85 16.96 4.80
C GLU A 47 -6.53 17.65 5.16
N SER A 48 -5.85 17.20 6.23
CA SER A 48 -4.56 17.76 6.62
C SER A 48 -3.38 17.22 5.83
N LEU A 49 -3.59 16.16 5.03
CA LEU A 49 -2.49 15.48 4.35
C LEU A 49 -2.06 16.24 3.08
N PRO A 50 -0.76 16.37 2.85
CA PRO A 50 -0.20 16.87 1.58
C PRO A 50 0.04 15.75 0.55
N VAL A 51 -0.17 14.49 0.94
CA VAL A 51 -0.06 13.32 0.07
C VAL A 51 -1.06 12.23 0.46
N LEU A 52 -1.69 11.64 -0.55
CA LEU A 52 -2.42 10.38 -0.45
C LEU A 52 -1.70 9.31 -1.27
N PHE A 53 -1.86 8.06 -0.88
CA PHE A 53 -1.45 6.92 -1.69
C PHE A 53 -2.69 6.16 -2.13
N LEU A 54 -2.79 5.89 -3.42
CA LEU A 54 -3.92 5.21 -4.03
C LEU A 54 -3.52 3.86 -4.62
N GLY A 55 -4.35 2.86 -4.37
CA GLY A 55 -4.41 1.65 -5.14
C GLY A 55 -5.48 1.82 -6.22
N LEU A 56 -5.07 1.75 -7.49
CA LEU A 56 -5.96 1.94 -8.63
C LEU A 56 -5.72 0.84 -9.66
N LEU A 57 -6.75 0.51 -10.43
CA LEU A 57 -6.59 -0.39 -11.56
C LEU A 57 -6.17 0.40 -12.80
N ASP A 58 -5.45 -0.24 -13.71
CA ASP A 58 -5.38 0.23 -15.10
C ASP A 58 -6.54 -0.35 -15.93
N LYS A 59 -6.67 0.11 -17.17
CA LYS A 59 -7.70 -0.38 -18.10
C LYS A 59 -7.59 -1.87 -18.46
N LYS A 60 -6.48 -2.54 -18.11
CA LYS A 60 -6.27 -3.99 -18.28
C LYS A 60 -6.57 -4.78 -17.00
N GLY A 61 -7.01 -4.10 -15.94
CA GLY A 61 -7.30 -4.69 -14.64
C GLY A 61 -6.06 -5.11 -13.84
N ARG A 62 -4.87 -4.64 -14.22
CA ARG A 62 -3.69 -4.67 -13.35
C ARG A 62 -3.84 -3.60 -12.28
N VAL A 63 -3.16 -3.76 -11.14
CA VAL A 63 -3.29 -2.85 -10.01
C VAL A 63 -1.97 -2.13 -9.77
N TRP A 64 -2.05 -0.83 -9.55
CA TRP A 64 -0.92 0.06 -9.31
C TRP A 64 -1.07 0.74 -7.94
N ALA A 65 0.05 0.93 -7.25
CA ALA A 65 0.15 1.89 -6.16
C ALA A 65 0.72 3.19 -6.72
N THR A 66 0.10 4.33 -6.41
CA THR A 66 0.57 5.64 -6.88
C THR A 66 0.28 6.75 -5.87
N PRO A 67 1.16 7.74 -5.68
CA PRO A 67 0.87 8.90 -4.86
C PRO A 67 -0.01 9.93 -5.61
N VAL A 68 -0.85 10.63 -4.86
CA VAL A 68 -1.46 11.91 -5.26
C VAL A 68 -0.92 12.99 -4.34
N LEU A 69 -0.38 14.05 -4.93
CA LEU A 69 0.25 15.14 -4.17
C LEU A 69 -0.50 16.45 -4.40
N GLY A 70 -0.65 17.24 -3.35
CA GLY A 70 -1.23 18.58 -3.41
C GLY A 70 -0.96 19.36 -2.13
N ALA A 71 -1.13 20.68 -2.17
CA ALA A 71 -1.08 21.48 -0.96
C ALA A 71 -2.22 21.09 0.00
N PRO A 72 -2.03 21.10 1.33
CA PRO A 72 -3.11 20.80 2.27
C PRO A 72 -4.40 21.56 1.91
N GLY A 73 -5.52 20.83 1.89
CA GLY A 73 -6.79 21.30 1.34
C GLY A 73 -7.13 20.77 -0.06
N PHE A 74 -6.19 20.13 -0.77
CA PHE A 74 -6.49 19.39 -2.02
C PHE A 74 -7.33 18.13 -1.77
N VAL A 75 -7.37 17.65 -0.53
CA VAL A 75 -8.27 16.59 -0.09
C VAL A 75 -9.31 17.21 0.81
N ARG A 76 -10.58 16.92 0.55
CA ARG A 76 -11.74 17.42 1.31
C ARG A 76 -12.72 16.31 1.59
N SER A 77 -13.48 16.43 2.67
CA SER A 77 -14.56 15.50 3.00
C SER A 77 -15.85 16.29 3.18
N PRO A 78 -16.63 16.54 2.10
CA PRO A 78 -17.84 17.37 2.18
C PRO A 78 -18.90 16.76 3.11
N ASP A 79 -18.91 15.43 3.22
CA ASP A 79 -19.75 14.66 4.13
C ASP A 79 -18.97 13.46 4.68
N ALA A 80 -19.60 12.65 5.55
CA ALA A 80 -18.93 11.53 6.21
C ALA A 80 -18.57 10.36 5.29
N ARG A 81 -19.06 10.30 4.05
CA ARG A 81 -18.87 9.19 3.11
C ARG A 81 -18.04 9.57 1.90
N THR A 82 -17.90 10.85 1.62
CA THR A 82 -17.21 11.31 0.41
C THR A 82 -15.85 11.88 0.75
N LEU A 83 -14.82 11.46 0.00
CA LEU A 83 -13.50 12.06 -0.03
C LEU A 83 -13.28 12.68 -1.40
N SER A 84 -13.27 14.00 -1.49
CA SER A 84 -12.99 14.75 -2.72
C SER A 84 -11.49 15.01 -2.84
N VAL A 85 -10.92 14.71 -4.01
CA VAL A 85 -9.50 14.90 -4.33
C VAL A 85 -9.40 15.87 -5.50
N GLU A 86 -8.83 17.05 -5.25
CA GLU A 86 -8.56 18.13 -6.22
C GLU A 86 -7.13 17.99 -6.79
N ALA A 87 -6.78 16.77 -7.23
CA ALA A 87 -5.52 16.48 -7.92
C ALA A 87 -5.62 15.16 -8.69
N VAL A 88 -4.74 14.98 -9.67
CA VAL A 88 -4.58 13.71 -10.41
C VAL A 88 -3.44 12.87 -9.84
N PRO A 89 -3.55 11.52 -9.81
CA PRO A 89 -2.46 10.66 -9.40
C PRO A 89 -1.21 10.81 -10.25
N ALA A 90 -0.05 10.62 -9.63
CA ALA A 90 1.21 10.64 -10.34
C ALA A 90 1.24 9.54 -11.41
N LEU A 91 1.71 9.91 -12.61
CA LEU A 91 1.81 9.03 -13.77
C LEU A 91 0.46 8.43 -14.21
N SER A 92 -0.65 9.16 -14.03
CA SER A 92 -1.99 8.64 -14.38
C SER A 92 -2.09 8.17 -15.83
N ASP A 93 -1.54 8.96 -16.76
CA ASP A 93 -1.58 8.65 -18.19
C ASP A 93 -0.59 7.53 -18.54
N GLU A 94 0.64 7.60 -18.04
CA GLU A 94 1.68 6.60 -18.30
C GLU A 94 1.30 5.21 -17.75
N LEU A 95 0.62 5.16 -16.60
CA LEU A 95 0.13 3.93 -15.99
C LEU A 95 -1.26 3.51 -16.52
N ALA A 96 -1.88 4.32 -17.37
CA ALA A 96 -3.23 4.12 -17.91
C ALA A 96 -4.28 3.84 -16.82
N LEU A 97 -4.24 4.62 -15.74
CA LEU A 97 -5.10 4.44 -14.57
C LEU A 97 -6.58 4.62 -14.92
N ASP A 98 -7.42 3.78 -14.32
CA ASP A 98 -8.86 3.86 -14.44
C ASP A 98 -9.45 4.77 -13.36
N LEU A 99 -9.77 6.00 -13.76
CA LEU A 99 -10.45 7.00 -12.94
C LEU A 99 -11.92 7.20 -13.37
N ALA A 100 -12.51 6.25 -14.10
CA ALA A 100 -13.91 6.36 -14.49
C ALA A 100 -14.83 6.20 -13.26
N ASP A 101 -16.00 6.86 -13.31
CA ASP A 101 -17.05 6.64 -12.32
C ASP A 101 -17.39 5.15 -12.18
N GLY A 102 -17.43 4.66 -10.95
CA GLY A 102 -17.61 3.24 -10.63
C GLY A 102 -16.30 2.44 -10.46
N ALA A 103 -15.14 2.99 -10.83
CA ALA A 103 -13.87 2.33 -10.60
C ALA A 103 -13.56 2.18 -9.10
N LYS A 104 -12.96 1.05 -8.69
CA LYS A 104 -12.62 0.80 -7.28
C LYS A 104 -11.27 1.41 -6.93
N ALA A 105 -11.19 2.03 -5.76
CA ALA A 105 -9.98 2.66 -5.26
C ALA A 105 -9.69 2.23 -3.81
N GLY A 106 -8.43 1.90 -3.56
CA GLY A 106 -7.88 1.84 -2.20
C GLY A 106 -7.20 3.16 -1.88
N VAL A 107 -7.41 3.71 -0.69
CA VAL A 107 -6.83 4.98 -0.23
C VAL A 107 -6.07 4.73 1.07
N LEU A 108 -4.86 5.25 1.14
CA LEU A 108 -4.06 5.33 2.35
C LEU A 108 -3.64 6.79 2.57
N GLY A 109 -4.12 7.35 3.67
CA GLY A 109 -3.56 8.57 4.24
C GLY A 109 -2.47 8.21 5.24
N LEU A 110 -1.30 8.84 5.12
CA LEU A 110 -0.14 8.59 5.98
C LEU A 110 0.54 9.92 6.36
N GLU A 111 0.49 10.24 7.65
CA GLU A 111 1.27 11.33 8.22
C GLU A 111 2.53 10.73 8.85
N SER A 112 3.65 10.85 8.14
CA SER A 112 4.88 10.14 8.48
C SER A 112 5.42 10.53 9.86
N HIS A 113 5.50 11.82 10.19
CA HIS A 113 6.11 12.30 11.43
C HIS A 113 5.37 11.84 12.71
N THR A 114 4.04 11.77 12.71
CA THR A 114 3.25 11.23 13.83
C THR A 114 3.02 9.72 13.73
N ARG A 115 3.42 9.11 12.61
CA ARG A 115 3.17 7.71 12.25
C ARG A 115 1.67 7.37 12.20
N ARG A 116 0.82 8.37 11.99
CA ARG A 116 -0.62 8.18 11.87
C ARG A 116 -0.97 7.72 10.46
N ARG A 117 -1.81 6.69 10.37
CA ARG A 117 -2.38 6.25 9.10
C ARG A 117 -3.85 5.87 9.21
N ASN A 118 -4.60 6.25 8.18
CA ASN A 118 -5.99 5.86 7.99
C ASN A 118 -6.17 5.34 6.57
N ARG A 119 -7.10 4.41 6.41
CA ARG A 119 -7.40 3.76 5.14
C ARG A 119 -8.86 4.00 4.79
N LEU A 120 -9.11 4.08 3.49
CA LEU A 120 -10.44 4.14 2.91
C LEU A 120 -10.44 3.30 1.63
N ASN A 121 -11.22 2.24 1.56
CA ASN A 121 -11.49 1.55 0.31
C ASN A 121 -12.87 2.01 -0.18
N GLY A 122 -12.99 2.32 -1.46
CA GLY A 122 -14.17 3.00 -1.99
C GLY A 122 -14.30 2.92 -3.50
N THR A 123 -15.23 3.71 -4.02
CA THR A 123 -15.57 3.77 -5.45
C THR A 123 -15.41 5.21 -5.94
N ILE A 124 -14.76 5.38 -7.08
CA ILE A 124 -14.59 6.67 -7.75
C ILE A 124 -15.94 7.17 -8.25
N ALA A 125 -16.20 8.45 -8.06
CA ALA A 125 -17.40 9.15 -8.52
C ALA A 125 -17.07 10.59 -8.90
N GLU A 126 -17.95 11.24 -9.67
CA GLU A 126 -17.87 12.65 -10.03
C GLU A 126 -16.49 13.04 -10.59
N THR A 127 -15.93 12.24 -11.51
CA THR A 127 -14.63 12.52 -12.11
C THR A 127 -14.64 13.83 -12.90
N ARG A 128 -13.63 14.65 -12.63
CA ARG A 128 -13.38 15.97 -13.23
C ARG A 128 -12.01 15.95 -13.92
N THR A 129 -11.69 17.02 -14.66
CA THR A 129 -10.40 17.14 -15.35
C THR A 129 -9.21 17.17 -14.38
N ASP A 130 -9.40 17.74 -13.20
CA ASP A 130 -8.35 18.02 -12.20
C ASP A 130 -8.60 17.32 -10.87
N GLY A 131 -9.53 16.37 -10.82
CA GLY A 131 -9.89 15.70 -9.58
C GLY A 131 -11.02 14.69 -9.73
N PHE A 132 -11.35 14.04 -8.63
CA PHE A 132 -12.42 13.05 -8.55
C PHE A 132 -12.85 12.89 -7.10
N ASP A 133 -14.02 12.31 -6.89
CA ASP A 133 -14.49 11.95 -5.56
C ASP A 133 -14.36 10.44 -5.34
N ILE A 134 -14.25 10.04 -4.08
CA ILE A 134 -14.24 8.64 -3.66
C ILE A 134 -15.33 8.46 -2.61
N VAL A 135 -16.34 7.67 -2.95
CA VAL A 135 -17.39 7.27 -2.02
C VAL A 135 -16.87 6.09 -1.19
N ALA A 136 -16.83 6.25 0.12
CA ALA A 136 -16.32 5.29 1.07
C ALA A 136 -17.18 4.01 1.11
N GLY A 137 -16.53 2.86 0.90
CA GLY A 137 -17.09 1.55 1.23
C GLY A 137 -16.65 1.09 2.62
N GLN A 138 -15.36 1.24 2.93
CA GLN A 138 -14.80 0.94 4.24
C GLN A 138 -13.75 1.99 4.64
N SER A 139 -13.88 2.61 5.82
CA SER A 139 -12.88 3.47 6.44
C SER A 139 -12.44 2.95 7.80
N PHE A 140 -11.14 2.93 8.05
CA PHE A 140 -10.57 2.42 9.30
C PHE A 140 -9.16 2.98 9.55
N GLY A 141 -8.79 3.04 10.84
CA GLY A 141 -7.43 3.39 11.26
C GLY A 141 -6.58 2.13 11.45
N ASN A 142 -5.26 2.27 11.29
CA ASN A 142 -4.31 1.19 11.56
C ASN A 142 -3.22 1.65 12.53
N CYS A 143 -2.65 0.70 13.29
CA CYS A 143 -1.57 0.97 14.25
C CYS A 143 -0.34 1.59 13.57
N PRO A 144 0.50 2.37 14.29
CA PRO A 144 1.66 3.07 13.75
C PRO A 144 2.88 2.18 13.45
N GLN A 145 2.73 0.85 13.55
CA GLN A 145 3.87 -0.08 13.47
C GLN A 145 4.59 0.02 12.12
N TYR A 146 5.93 -0.05 12.21
CA TYR A 146 6.86 -0.09 11.07
C TYR A 146 6.96 1.21 10.24
N ILE A 147 6.27 2.29 10.64
CA ILE A 147 6.36 3.58 9.96
C ILE A 147 7.58 4.33 10.50
N GLN A 148 8.51 4.67 9.60
CA GLN A 148 9.63 5.55 9.91
C GLN A 148 9.12 7.00 9.95
N ALA A 149 9.45 7.75 11.00
CA ALA A 149 9.01 9.14 11.11
C ALA A 149 9.88 10.04 10.25
N ARG A 150 9.25 10.72 9.29
CA ARG A 150 9.92 11.66 8.38
C ARG A 150 9.20 13.00 8.38
N VAL A 151 9.99 14.06 8.20
CA VAL A 151 9.47 15.37 7.80
C VAL A 151 9.75 15.56 6.32
N PHE A 152 8.74 16.04 5.65
CA PHE A 152 8.71 16.24 4.22
C PHE A 152 8.97 17.71 3.93
N ASP A 153 10.01 18.00 3.14
CA ASP A 153 10.25 19.35 2.65
C ASP A 153 9.40 19.63 1.40
N TRP A 154 8.33 20.39 1.60
CA TRP A 154 7.39 20.78 0.55
C TRP A 154 7.81 22.05 -0.20
N ARG A 155 8.88 22.74 0.24
CA ARG A 155 9.26 24.05 -0.30
C ARG A 155 9.93 23.97 -1.67
N GLY A 156 10.31 22.77 -2.12
CA GLY A 156 11.12 22.55 -3.32
C GLY A 156 10.35 22.55 -4.65
N GLY A 157 9.01 22.50 -4.66
CA GLY A 157 8.25 22.42 -5.92
C GLY A 157 8.68 21.26 -6.83
N ARG A 158 8.09 21.17 -8.04
CA ARG A 158 8.66 20.38 -9.14
C ARG A 158 9.28 21.37 -10.12
N ASP A 159 10.53 21.77 -9.87
CA ASP A 159 11.26 22.61 -10.83
C ASP A 159 11.68 21.79 -12.06
N GLU A 160 11.86 20.48 -11.89
CA GLU A 160 12.24 19.55 -12.95
C GLU A 160 11.04 18.71 -13.45
N PRO A 161 10.98 18.41 -14.76
CA PRO A 161 9.98 17.50 -15.31
C PRO A 161 10.16 16.08 -14.75
N VAL A 162 9.04 15.35 -14.67
CA VAL A 162 9.06 13.92 -14.34
C VAL A 162 9.60 13.15 -15.53
N GLU A 163 10.67 12.38 -15.31
CA GLU A 163 11.25 11.52 -16.35
C GLU A 163 10.89 10.08 -16.05
N VAL A 164 10.31 9.37 -17.03
CA VAL A 164 9.82 8.00 -16.86
C VAL A 164 10.54 7.06 -17.82
N THR A 165 11.05 5.96 -17.29
CA THR A 165 11.70 4.90 -18.08
C THR A 165 11.03 3.56 -17.79
N HIS A 166 10.55 2.88 -18.84
CA HIS A 166 10.08 1.49 -18.74
C HIS A 166 11.29 0.55 -18.74
N LEU A 167 11.37 -0.32 -17.74
CA LEU A 167 12.47 -1.26 -17.59
C LEU A 167 12.05 -2.65 -18.07
N SER A 168 12.93 -3.33 -18.80
CA SER A 168 12.75 -4.73 -19.21
C SER A 168 13.01 -5.74 -18.07
N GLY A 169 13.44 -5.26 -16.91
CA GLY A 169 13.72 -6.02 -15.70
C GLY A 169 14.33 -5.11 -14.63
N LEU A 170 14.65 -5.66 -13.46
CA LEU A 170 15.35 -4.91 -12.42
C LEU A 170 16.78 -4.61 -12.89
N THR A 171 17.05 -3.36 -13.27
CA THR A 171 18.41 -2.85 -13.53
C THR A 171 19.18 -2.73 -12.22
N ASP A 172 20.48 -2.50 -12.27
CA ASP A 172 21.29 -2.28 -11.06
C ASP A 172 20.83 -1.04 -10.28
N GLU A 173 20.41 0.01 -10.99
CA GLU A 173 19.82 1.21 -10.39
C GLU A 173 18.50 0.92 -9.68
N ALA A 174 17.59 0.16 -10.32
CA ALA A 174 16.35 -0.26 -9.68
C ALA A 174 16.60 -1.17 -8.48
N ARG A 175 17.60 -2.06 -8.55
CA ARG A 175 18.01 -2.89 -7.41
C ARG A 175 18.50 -2.04 -6.24
N MET A 176 19.31 -1.02 -6.50
CA MET A 176 19.79 -0.12 -5.44
C MET A 176 18.62 0.61 -4.75
N LEU A 177 17.61 1.07 -5.49
CA LEU A 177 16.41 1.69 -4.90
C LEU A 177 15.68 0.71 -3.97
N VAL A 178 15.48 -0.52 -4.42
CA VAL A 178 14.85 -1.59 -3.63
C VAL A 178 15.67 -1.90 -2.36
N GLU A 179 16.98 -2.08 -2.49
CA GLU A 179 17.86 -2.48 -1.40
C GLU A 179 18.10 -1.38 -0.36
N ARG A 180 17.83 -0.11 -0.70
CA ARG A 180 17.83 1.02 0.25
C ARG A 180 16.46 1.28 0.87
N ALA A 181 15.38 0.79 0.26
CA ALA A 181 14.03 1.08 0.71
C ALA A 181 13.79 0.57 2.15
N ASP A 182 13.37 1.47 3.02
CA ASP A 182 12.85 1.14 4.35
C ASP A 182 11.31 1.20 4.40
N THR A 183 10.70 1.64 3.30
CA THR A 183 9.28 1.90 3.13
C THR A 183 8.88 1.61 1.67
N PHE A 184 7.76 0.94 1.47
CA PHE A 184 7.07 0.91 0.19
C PHE A 184 5.55 0.80 0.40
N PHE A 185 4.80 1.01 -0.67
CA PHE A 185 3.35 0.90 -0.69
C PHE A 185 2.94 -0.23 -1.62
N ILE A 186 1.96 -1.03 -1.20
CA ILE A 186 1.44 -2.16 -1.96
C ILE A 186 -0.07 -2.00 -2.15
N ALA A 187 -0.48 -1.91 -3.40
CA ALA A 187 -1.85 -2.05 -3.82
C ALA A 187 -2.13 -3.52 -4.19
N SER A 188 -3.34 -3.98 -3.93
CA SER A 188 -3.81 -5.33 -4.22
C SER A 188 -5.29 -5.29 -4.55
N ARG A 189 -5.79 -6.27 -5.29
CA ARG A 189 -7.21 -6.30 -5.70
C ARG A 189 -7.88 -7.61 -5.32
N ALA A 190 -9.18 -7.53 -5.05
CA ALA A 190 -10.05 -8.68 -5.02
C ALA A 190 -10.22 -9.25 -6.44
N PRO A 191 -10.56 -10.56 -6.55
CA PRO A 191 -10.83 -11.19 -7.84
C PRO A 191 -12.04 -10.53 -8.52
N GLU A 192 -13.09 -10.26 -7.74
CA GLU A 192 -14.31 -9.58 -8.18
C GLU A 192 -14.29 -8.11 -7.75
N LEU A 193 -14.94 -7.25 -8.55
CA LEU A 193 -15.04 -5.81 -8.33
C LEU A 193 -16.52 -5.42 -8.27
N THR A 194 -17.22 -5.92 -7.26
CA THR A 194 -18.66 -5.69 -7.10
C THR A 194 -18.93 -4.46 -6.23
N ASP A 195 -20.20 -4.14 -6.01
CA ASP A 195 -20.62 -3.11 -5.05
C ASP A 195 -20.60 -3.60 -3.60
N ASP A 196 -20.20 -4.84 -3.36
CA ASP A 196 -19.89 -5.28 -2.01
C ASP A 196 -18.67 -4.52 -1.48
N PRO A 197 -18.75 -3.84 -0.32
CA PRO A 197 -17.65 -3.04 0.21
C PRO A 197 -16.42 -3.86 0.61
N ARG A 198 -16.51 -5.20 0.60
CA ARG A 198 -15.42 -6.14 0.88
C ARG A 198 -14.63 -6.48 -0.39
N ASP A 199 -15.20 -6.23 -1.56
CA ASP A 199 -14.57 -6.38 -2.86
C ASP A 199 -13.89 -5.07 -3.28
N GLY A 200 -13.00 -5.12 -4.28
CA GLY A 200 -12.35 -3.93 -4.83
C GLY A 200 -10.84 -3.90 -4.63
N VAL A 201 -10.30 -2.71 -4.33
CA VAL A 201 -8.87 -2.42 -4.28
C VAL A 201 -8.47 -1.98 -2.88
N ASP A 202 -7.30 -2.44 -2.44
CA ASP A 202 -6.72 -2.18 -1.13
C ASP A 202 -5.28 -1.67 -1.31
N ILE A 203 -4.90 -0.60 -0.62
CA ILE A 203 -3.50 -0.14 -0.54
C ILE A 203 -2.97 -0.05 0.88
N SER A 204 -1.78 -0.62 1.12
CA SER A 204 -1.14 -0.68 2.43
C SER A 204 0.30 -0.19 2.39
N HIS A 205 0.75 0.43 3.48
CA HIS A 205 2.16 0.72 3.74
C HIS A 205 2.87 -0.50 4.31
N ARG A 206 4.09 -0.77 3.81
CA ARG A 206 5.03 -1.74 4.36
C ARG A 206 6.32 -1.03 4.73
N GLY A 207 6.86 -1.34 5.90
CA GLY A 207 8.12 -0.77 6.37
C GLY A 207 8.93 -1.80 7.14
N GLY A 208 10.24 -1.57 7.19
CA GLY A 208 11.21 -2.45 7.83
C GLY A 208 12.58 -1.80 7.85
N ARG A 209 13.62 -2.55 8.23
CA ARG A 209 15.00 -2.06 8.10
C ARG A 209 15.30 -1.77 6.61
N PRO A 210 16.16 -0.79 6.29
CA PRO A 210 16.58 -0.55 4.91
C PRO A 210 16.98 -1.86 4.21
N GLY A 211 16.40 -2.10 3.04
CA GLY A 211 16.57 -3.34 2.28
C GLY A 211 15.71 -4.51 2.73
N PHE A 212 14.68 -4.30 3.55
CA PHE A 212 13.72 -5.35 3.89
C PHE A 212 12.92 -5.81 2.66
N LEU A 213 12.71 -4.94 1.67
CA LEU A 213 12.34 -5.33 0.32
C LEU A 213 13.61 -5.80 -0.39
N GLY A 214 13.74 -7.09 -0.60
CA GLY A 214 14.90 -7.71 -1.25
C GLY A 214 14.58 -8.13 -2.69
N VAL A 215 15.62 -8.52 -3.42
CA VAL A 215 15.52 -9.12 -4.75
C VAL A 215 16.02 -10.56 -4.70
N THR A 216 15.23 -11.49 -5.22
CA THR A 216 15.60 -12.90 -5.35
C THR A 216 16.48 -13.13 -6.58
N GLY A 217 17.18 -14.27 -6.64
CA GLY A 217 18.02 -14.62 -7.80
C GLY A 217 17.26 -14.75 -9.12
N HIS A 218 15.94 -14.96 -9.07
CA HIS A 218 15.07 -15.06 -10.25
C HIS A 218 14.34 -13.74 -10.57
N GLY A 219 14.69 -12.64 -9.91
CA GLY A 219 14.14 -11.31 -10.23
C GLY A 219 12.83 -10.94 -9.53
N ALA A 220 12.29 -11.79 -8.64
CA ALA A 220 11.15 -11.42 -7.80
C ALA A 220 11.58 -10.46 -6.69
N LEU A 221 10.71 -9.50 -6.36
CA LEU A 221 10.80 -8.67 -5.16
C LEU A 221 10.26 -9.47 -3.97
N SER A 222 10.98 -9.53 -2.86
CA SER A 222 10.66 -10.39 -1.72
C SER A 222 10.64 -9.56 -0.44
N PHE A 223 9.59 -9.68 0.37
CA PHE A 223 9.51 -8.97 1.65
C PHE A 223 8.90 -9.83 2.76
N PRO A 224 9.34 -9.66 4.02
CA PRO A 224 8.74 -10.30 5.18
C PRO A 224 7.38 -9.67 5.54
N ASP A 225 6.38 -10.49 5.84
CA ASP A 225 5.15 -10.04 6.49
C ASP A 225 5.29 -10.16 8.01
N PHE A 226 5.30 -9.02 8.69
CA PHE A 226 5.41 -8.93 10.14
C PHE A 226 4.03 -8.96 10.82
N LYS A 227 4.03 -9.08 12.16
CA LYS A 227 2.79 -9.06 12.95
C LYS A 227 2.03 -7.74 12.76
N GLY A 228 0.83 -7.81 12.18
CA GLY A 228 -0.07 -6.67 12.02
C GLY A 228 -1.37 -6.76 12.82
N ASN A 229 -2.41 -6.09 12.33
CA ASN A 229 -3.76 -5.98 12.90
C ASN A 229 -4.67 -7.20 12.68
N ARG A 230 -4.16 -8.25 12.00
CA ARG A 230 -4.88 -9.48 11.64
C ARG A 230 -6.05 -9.32 10.66
N PHE A 231 -6.18 -8.19 9.95
CA PHE A 231 -7.24 -8.06 8.94
C PHE A 231 -6.89 -8.85 7.69
N PHE A 232 -5.61 -8.80 7.31
CA PHE A 232 -5.05 -9.44 6.13
C PHE A 232 -5.60 -8.92 4.80
N ASN A 233 -6.03 -7.65 4.71
CA ASN A 233 -6.59 -7.10 3.47
C ASN A 233 -5.69 -7.34 2.23
N THR A 234 -4.41 -6.96 2.31
CA THR A 234 -3.46 -7.24 1.22
C THR A 234 -3.25 -8.73 0.98
N LEU A 235 -3.05 -9.53 2.04
CA LEU A 235 -2.71 -10.94 1.89
C LEU A 235 -3.91 -11.77 1.41
N GLY A 236 -5.12 -11.41 1.81
CA GLY A 236 -6.37 -12.03 1.36
C GLY A 236 -6.61 -11.78 -0.12
N ASN A 237 -6.33 -10.56 -0.60
CA ASN A 237 -6.33 -10.26 -2.04
C ASN A 237 -5.25 -11.04 -2.80
N ILE A 238 -4.04 -11.17 -2.24
CA ILE A 238 -2.97 -11.97 -2.85
C ILE A 238 -3.37 -13.45 -2.95
N GLU A 239 -3.95 -14.02 -1.90
CA GLU A 239 -4.41 -15.42 -1.89
C GLU A 239 -5.53 -15.66 -2.91
N ALA A 240 -6.41 -14.68 -3.13
CA ALA A 240 -7.57 -14.83 -4.00
C ALA A 240 -7.31 -14.48 -5.49
N ASP A 241 -6.39 -13.55 -5.78
CA ASP A 241 -6.18 -13.01 -7.14
C ASP A 241 -4.69 -12.91 -7.52
N GLY A 242 -3.83 -12.56 -6.57
CA GLY A 242 -2.39 -12.47 -6.75
C GLY A 242 -1.90 -11.19 -7.45
N ARG A 243 -2.74 -10.40 -8.14
CA ARG A 243 -2.26 -9.15 -8.75
C ARG A 243 -1.99 -8.09 -7.70
N VAL A 244 -0.80 -7.48 -7.77
CA VAL A 244 -0.35 -6.41 -6.88
C VAL A 244 0.39 -5.32 -7.64
N GLY A 245 0.38 -4.13 -7.06
CA GLY A 245 1.15 -2.97 -7.51
C GLY A 245 2.01 -2.44 -6.39
N LEU A 246 3.27 -2.12 -6.64
CA LEU A 246 4.19 -1.53 -5.68
C LEU A 246 4.57 -0.12 -6.10
N PHE A 247 4.65 0.77 -5.11
CA PHE A 247 5.29 2.07 -5.21
C PHE A 247 6.43 2.12 -4.19
N VAL A 248 7.66 2.23 -4.68
CA VAL A 248 8.89 2.23 -3.88
C VAL A 248 9.56 3.60 -4.04
N PRO A 249 9.25 4.57 -3.18
CA PRO A 249 9.87 5.89 -3.23
C PRO A 249 11.28 5.89 -2.63
N ASP A 250 12.16 6.69 -3.21
CA ASP A 250 13.38 7.16 -2.56
C ASP A 250 13.13 8.57 -2.02
N PHE A 251 13.06 8.68 -0.70
CA PHE A 251 12.81 9.95 -0.03
C PHE A 251 14.01 10.91 -0.05
N GLU A 252 15.20 10.48 -0.47
CA GLU A 252 16.36 11.36 -0.56
C GLU A 252 16.44 12.07 -1.92
N THR A 253 16.14 11.34 -2.99
CA THR A 253 16.27 11.83 -4.37
C THR A 253 14.93 12.23 -5.00
N GLY A 254 13.80 11.73 -4.50
CA GLY A 254 12.47 11.96 -5.08
C GLY A 254 12.16 11.08 -6.30
N GLU A 255 13.06 10.14 -6.64
CA GLU A 255 12.79 9.10 -7.62
C GLU A 255 11.99 7.95 -7.02
N ALA A 256 11.34 7.14 -7.85
CA ALA A 256 10.60 5.98 -7.38
C ALA A 256 10.53 4.87 -8.43
N LEU A 257 10.31 3.65 -7.94
CA LEU A 257 9.87 2.53 -8.78
C LEU A 257 8.36 2.33 -8.66
N PHE A 258 7.72 2.15 -9.80
CA PHE A 258 6.35 1.65 -9.92
C PHE A 258 6.42 0.25 -10.51
N VAL A 259 5.77 -0.70 -9.87
CA VAL A 259 5.76 -2.10 -10.32
C VAL A 259 4.33 -2.59 -10.32
N THR A 260 3.91 -3.29 -11.36
CA THR A 260 2.75 -4.20 -11.31
C THR A 260 3.23 -5.62 -11.54
N GLY A 261 2.60 -6.59 -10.88
CA GLY A 261 2.97 -7.98 -11.03
C GLY A 261 2.10 -8.94 -10.26
N ARG A 262 2.63 -10.14 -10.03
CA ARG A 262 1.95 -11.22 -9.32
C ARG A 262 2.66 -11.56 -8.03
N ALA A 263 1.93 -11.49 -6.93
CA ALA A 263 2.38 -11.88 -5.61
C ALA A 263 1.96 -13.31 -5.28
N ALA A 264 2.79 -13.98 -4.48
CA ALA A 264 2.46 -15.23 -3.81
C ALA A 264 2.94 -15.18 -2.36
N ILE A 265 2.19 -15.83 -1.47
CA ILE A 265 2.56 -15.95 -0.05
C ILE A 265 3.29 -17.26 0.16
N ASP A 266 4.54 -17.17 0.60
CA ASP A 266 5.32 -18.31 1.05
C ASP A 266 5.10 -18.55 2.54
N TRP A 267 4.40 -19.65 2.83
CA TRP A 267 4.05 -20.08 4.18
C TRP A 267 5.08 -21.02 4.81
N SER A 268 6.20 -21.31 4.14
CA SER A 268 7.25 -22.16 4.69
C SER A 268 7.92 -21.53 5.92
N SER A 269 8.15 -22.36 6.94
CA SER A 269 8.94 -21.99 8.11
C SER A 269 10.37 -21.63 7.72
N ASP A 270 10.98 -22.37 6.80
CA ASP A 270 12.40 -22.26 6.47
C ASP A 270 12.82 -20.85 6.04
N ARG A 271 12.00 -20.17 5.23
CA ARG A 271 12.27 -18.78 4.82
C ARG A 271 11.87 -17.76 5.88
N SER A 272 10.77 -17.98 6.58
CA SER A 272 10.25 -17.02 7.56
C SER A 272 11.01 -17.04 8.90
N GLU A 273 11.41 -18.21 9.39
CA GLU A 273 12.25 -18.38 10.59
C GLU A 273 13.67 -17.84 10.38
N GLY A 274 14.16 -17.89 9.14
CA GLY A 274 15.38 -17.20 8.74
C GLY A 274 15.30 -15.69 8.99
N PHE A 275 14.13 -15.07 8.78
CA PHE A 275 13.95 -13.63 8.91
C PHE A 275 13.30 -13.24 10.24
N ALA A 276 14.09 -12.70 11.18
CA ALA A 276 13.58 -12.35 12.50
C ALA A 276 12.32 -11.44 12.44
N GLY A 277 11.28 -11.84 13.18
CA GLY A 277 9.99 -11.14 13.24
C GLY A 277 9.00 -11.47 12.13
N ALA A 278 9.43 -12.10 11.03
CA ALA A 278 8.55 -12.49 9.94
C ALA A 278 7.61 -13.64 10.33
N ARG A 279 6.40 -13.63 9.78
CA ARG A 279 5.41 -14.72 9.91
C ARG A 279 5.22 -15.53 8.63
N ARG A 280 5.66 -14.96 7.51
CA ARG A 280 5.66 -15.50 6.15
C ARG A 280 6.44 -14.54 5.26
N ILE A 281 6.80 -14.99 4.08
CA ILE A 281 7.41 -14.15 3.05
C ILE A 281 6.40 -13.94 1.92
N VAL A 282 6.42 -12.77 1.30
CA VAL A 282 5.67 -12.49 0.08
C VAL A 282 6.67 -12.21 -1.02
N ASP A 283 6.55 -12.95 -2.12
CA ASP A 283 7.30 -12.71 -3.34
C ASP A 283 6.38 -12.09 -4.39
N VAL A 284 6.86 -11.07 -5.08
CA VAL A 284 6.20 -10.38 -6.18
C VAL A 284 7.05 -10.54 -7.42
N MET A 285 6.56 -11.28 -8.41
CA MET A 285 7.16 -11.33 -9.74
C MET A 285 6.71 -10.12 -10.55
N PRO A 286 7.61 -9.19 -10.92
CA PRO A 286 7.25 -8.03 -11.73
C PRO A 286 6.78 -8.46 -13.13
N GLU A 287 5.68 -7.88 -13.59
CA GLU A 287 5.21 -7.97 -14.99
C GLU A 287 5.55 -6.69 -15.76
N GLU A 288 5.54 -5.54 -15.09
CA GLU A 288 6.00 -4.26 -15.63
C GLU A 288 6.64 -3.42 -14.53
N ILE A 289 7.72 -2.71 -14.88
CA ILE A 289 8.50 -1.86 -13.98
C ILE A 289 8.74 -0.51 -14.67
N LEU A 290 8.40 0.58 -13.99
CA LEU A 290 8.73 1.93 -14.39
C LEU A 290 9.65 2.54 -13.33
N HIS A 291 10.72 3.17 -13.77
CA HIS A 291 11.54 4.05 -12.94
C HIS A 291 11.22 5.49 -13.30
N ALA A 292 10.78 6.26 -12.31
CA ALA A 292 10.43 7.65 -12.51
C ALA A 292 11.29 8.55 -11.62
N ARG A 293 12.02 9.50 -12.23
CA ARG A 293 12.76 10.55 -11.54
C ARG A 293 11.86 11.77 -11.34
N ASN A 294 12.11 12.53 -10.28
CA ASN A 294 11.35 13.76 -9.95
C ASN A 294 9.84 13.56 -9.74
N VAL A 295 9.39 12.31 -9.58
CA VAL A 295 7.97 11.95 -9.45
C VAL A 295 7.42 12.24 -8.04
N PHE A 296 8.28 12.14 -7.03
CA PHE A 296 7.95 12.40 -5.64
C PHE A 296 8.72 13.64 -5.16
N PRO A 297 8.12 14.84 -5.24
CA PRO A 297 8.81 16.13 -5.08
C PRO A 297 9.21 16.48 -3.64
N VAL A 298 9.39 15.46 -2.79
CA VAL A 298 9.45 15.64 -1.35
C VAL A 298 10.68 14.93 -0.82
N LYS A 299 11.68 15.71 -0.41
CA LYS A 299 12.77 15.19 0.40
C LYS A 299 12.22 14.86 1.79
N GLY A 300 12.19 13.57 2.11
CA GLY A 300 11.72 13.04 3.38
C GLY A 300 12.87 12.82 4.35
N LEU A 301 13.21 13.85 5.13
CA LEU A 301 14.24 13.75 6.17
C LEU A 301 13.78 12.78 7.25
N LEU A 302 14.55 11.71 7.46
CA LEU A 302 14.34 10.77 8.54
C LEU A 302 14.59 11.47 9.89
N LEU A 303 13.55 11.54 10.72
CA LEU A 303 13.66 12.05 12.09
C LEU A 303 13.98 10.92 13.06
N GLU A 304 13.24 9.82 12.95
CA GLU A 304 13.31 8.73 13.91
C GLU A 304 12.80 7.42 13.29
N SER A 305 13.58 6.36 13.45
CA SER A 305 13.14 5.01 13.10
C SER A 305 12.01 4.52 14.01
N TRP A 306 11.19 3.56 13.55
CA TRP A 306 10.19 2.92 14.41
C TRP A 306 10.87 2.26 15.64
N PRO A 307 10.35 2.43 16.89
CA PRO A 307 11.10 2.05 18.10
C PRO A 307 11.53 0.58 18.19
N ALA A 308 10.82 -0.35 17.56
CA ALA A 308 11.14 -1.78 17.55
C ALA A 308 11.71 -2.26 16.20
N LEU A 309 12.26 -1.36 15.38
CA LEU A 309 12.81 -1.68 14.07
C LEU A 309 13.94 -2.71 14.16
N GLU A 310 14.80 -2.62 15.17
CA GLU A 310 15.91 -3.57 15.39
C GLU A 310 15.43 -4.98 15.75
N ALA A 311 14.16 -5.14 16.14
CA ALA A 311 13.57 -6.48 16.34
C ALA A 311 13.15 -7.15 15.01
N THR A 312 13.28 -6.45 13.88
CA THR A 312 13.09 -7.02 12.54
C THR A 312 14.43 -7.47 11.96
N GLY A 313 14.43 -8.60 11.27
CA GLY A 313 15.64 -9.17 10.68
C GLY A 313 16.14 -8.42 9.43
N THR A 314 17.23 -8.91 8.86
CA THR A 314 17.69 -8.57 7.51
C THR A 314 17.87 -9.81 6.65
N TRP A 315 17.86 -9.65 5.32
CA TRP A 315 18.17 -10.76 4.41
C TRP A 315 19.57 -11.33 4.61
N ALA A 316 20.53 -10.49 5.03
CA ALA A 316 21.89 -10.95 5.36
C ALA A 316 21.91 -11.88 6.58
N GLU A 317 21.14 -11.58 7.63
CA GLU A 317 20.95 -12.46 8.79
C GLU A 317 20.21 -13.74 8.41
N ALA A 318 19.16 -13.64 7.60
CA ALA A 318 18.38 -14.79 7.16
C ALA A 318 19.22 -15.80 6.38
N ARG A 319 20.04 -15.32 5.42
CA ARG A 319 20.95 -16.18 4.63
C ARG A 319 22.01 -16.87 5.49
N LYS A 320 22.40 -16.30 6.64
CA LYS A 320 23.34 -16.93 7.58
C LYS A 320 22.70 -18.04 8.40
N ARG A 321 21.39 -17.96 8.67
CA ARG A 321 20.64 -18.94 9.46
C ARG A 321 20.19 -20.16 8.64
N SER A 322 20.04 -20.00 7.34
CA SER A 322 19.66 -21.08 6.41
C SER A 322 20.85 -21.92 5.92
N ARG A 323 22.07 -21.65 6.40
CA ARG A 323 23.30 -22.43 6.12
C ARG A 323 23.67 -23.26 7.34
#